data_AF-A0AAU2ZLI4-F1
#
_entry.id   AF-A0AAU2ZLI4-F1
#
_cell.length_a   1.000
_cell.length_b   1.000
_cell.length_c   1.000
_cell.angle_alpha   90.00
_cell.angle_beta   90.00
_cell.angle_gamma   90.00
#
_symmetry.space_group_name_H-M   'P 1'
#
loop_
_entity.id
_entity.type
_entity.pdbx_description
1 polymer ?
#
loop_
_entity_poly.entity_id
_entity_poly.type
_entity_poly.pdbx_seq_one_letter_code
_entity_poly.pdbx_strand_id
1 'polypeptide(L)'
;MAEQMRPLSYRLPLVDGESTGSFVTRLATRHGQSVTHFLATVGEGRSAADVDPWESELYVNRAARRRLAEMTGRPLDQLMRALVSLRDEHLLPDGSGAPGYKWPWRPHSGFLVRGCALCAARRGVLDPVWLIRPDPWHICVRHGRFHDTSRDDRVPFIDLSPGPHVLQAERRRLRLVGSGPVGRLLVADAFGVLSHGALHLPRLGSGRTAPLHLLPIAVRIASRMAFLEQRRLEHRLRPDEHQRWREQVEKDLGWQLGMALAAWSQQHPPLRRPQTACPQQRWQLRPAAPHTDVPAMASVDKLTCATWEVLAPEKRPYG
;
A
#
# COMPACT_ATOMS: atom_id res chain seq x y z
N MET A 1 -0.17 -39.40 -7.49
CA MET A 1 0.16 -38.87 -8.82
C MET A 1 -0.54 -37.54 -8.95
N ALA A 2 0.18 -36.43 -9.12
CA ALA A 2 -0.46 -35.12 -9.31
C ALA A 2 -1.10 -35.09 -10.70
N GLU A 3 -2.43 -34.99 -10.75
CA GLU A 3 -3.19 -34.82 -11.98
C GLU A 3 -2.69 -33.55 -12.68
N GLN A 4 -2.13 -33.69 -13.88
CA GLN A 4 -1.65 -32.54 -14.65
C GLN A 4 -2.86 -31.72 -15.12
N MET A 5 -3.03 -30.56 -14.50
CA MET A 5 -4.12 -29.67 -14.81
C MET A 5 -3.86 -28.96 -16.14
N ARG A 6 -4.81 -29.03 -17.07
CA ARG A 6 -4.71 -28.32 -18.35
C ARG A 6 -4.96 -26.82 -18.12
N PRO A 7 -4.11 -25.94 -18.68
CA PRO A 7 -4.37 -24.51 -18.62
C PRO A 7 -5.69 -24.16 -19.31
N LEU A 8 -6.33 -23.10 -18.81
CA LEU A 8 -7.52 -22.53 -19.41
C LEU A 8 -7.21 -21.98 -20.81
N SER A 9 -8.20 -22.08 -21.70
CA SER A 9 -8.08 -21.69 -23.12
C SER A 9 -7.77 -20.22 -23.35
N TYR A 10 -8.16 -19.35 -22.41
CA TYR A 10 -7.95 -17.90 -22.46
C TYR A 10 -7.08 -17.43 -21.30
N ARG A 11 -5.98 -16.74 -21.65
CA ARG A 11 -5.06 -16.13 -20.69
C ARG A 11 -5.51 -14.71 -20.35
N LEU A 12 -6.21 -14.55 -19.24
CA LEU A 12 -6.68 -13.25 -18.76
C LEU A 12 -5.51 -12.30 -18.47
N PRO A 13 -5.51 -11.05 -18.96
CA PRO A 13 -4.45 -10.08 -18.65
C PRO A 13 -4.33 -9.79 -17.15
N LEU A 14 -3.09 -9.73 -16.65
CA LEU A 14 -2.79 -9.36 -15.27
C LEU A 14 -2.80 -7.84 -15.10
N VAL A 15 -3.30 -7.38 -13.94
CA VAL A 15 -3.20 -6.00 -13.51
C VAL A 15 -2.35 -5.93 -12.23
N ASP A 16 -1.33 -5.06 -12.23
CA ASP A 16 -0.41 -4.96 -11.10
C ASP A 16 -1.13 -4.49 -9.84
N GLY A 17 -1.00 -5.25 -8.75
CA GLY A 17 -1.64 -4.97 -7.47
C GLY A 17 -3.11 -5.33 -7.42
N GLU A 18 -3.65 -6.05 -8.41
CA GLU A 18 -5.01 -6.58 -8.38
C GLU A 18 -5.21 -7.52 -7.17
N SER A 19 -6.37 -7.42 -6.53
CA SER A 19 -6.77 -8.35 -5.47
C SER A 19 -6.99 -9.75 -6.06
N THR A 20 -6.67 -10.79 -5.30
CA THR A 20 -6.85 -12.16 -5.78
C THR A 20 -8.32 -12.43 -6.07
N GLY A 21 -9.23 -11.88 -5.26
CA GLY A 21 -10.68 -11.95 -5.49
C GLY A 21 -11.09 -11.35 -6.85
N SER A 22 -10.63 -10.12 -7.16
CA SER A 22 -10.92 -9.45 -8.44
C SER A 22 -10.44 -10.27 -9.63
N PHE A 23 -9.21 -10.78 -9.55
CA PHE A 23 -8.63 -11.60 -10.61
C PHE A 23 -9.43 -12.89 -10.84
N VAL A 24 -9.77 -13.61 -9.77
CA VAL A 24 -10.52 -14.87 -9.86
C VAL A 24 -11.94 -14.64 -10.37
N THR A 25 -12.65 -13.59 -9.93
CA THR A 25 -13.98 -13.26 -10.43
C THR A 25 -13.96 -12.99 -11.94
N ARG A 26 -13.02 -12.17 -12.40
CA ARG A 26 -12.85 -11.91 -13.84
C ARG A 26 -12.49 -13.16 -14.62
N LEU A 27 -11.65 -14.01 -14.05
CA LEU A 27 -11.24 -15.26 -14.69
C LEU A 27 -12.41 -16.23 -14.82
N ALA A 28 -13.18 -16.45 -13.76
CA ALA A 28 -14.39 -17.29 -13.78
C ALA A 28 -15.41 -16.76 -14.81
N THR A 29 -15.70 -15.45 -14.76
CA THR A 29 -16.63 -14.78 -15.69
C THR A 29 -16.20 -14.97 -17.14
N ARG A 30 -14.91 -14.80 -17.44
CA ARG A 30 -14.38 -14.94 -18.80
C ARG A 30 -14.49 -16.36 -19.35
N HIS A 31 -14.55 -17.36 -18.47
CA HIS A 31 -14.74 -18.77 -18.81
C HIS A 31 -16.20 -19.23 -18.69
N GLY A 32 -17.14 -18.31 -18.44
CA GLY A 32 -18.56 -18.66 -18.29
C GLY A 32 -18.86 -19.55 -17.09
N GLN A 33 -18.00 -19.50 -16.06
CA GLN A 33 -18.13 -20.30 -14.85
C GLN A 33 -18.54 -19.43 -13.66
N SER A 34 -19.28 -20.02 -12.72
CA SER A 34 -19.45 -19.38 -11.41
C SER A 34 -18.13 -19.37 -10.65
N VAL A 35 -17.94 -18.37 -9.79
CA VAL A 35 -16.75 -18.26 -8.93
C VAL A 35 -16.58 -19.49 -8.04
N THR A 36 -17.68 -20.00 -7.47
CA THR A 36 -17.67 -21.21 -6.63
C THR A 36 -17.20 -22.44 -7.42
N HIS A 37 -17.71 -22.62 -8.64
CA HIS A 37 -17.30 -23.74 -9.50
C HIS A 37 -15.80 -23.63 -9.87
N PHE A 38 -15.35 -22.42 -10.22
CA PHE A 38 -13.95 -22.17 -10.49
C PHE A 38 -13.07 -22.51 -9.29
N LEU A 39 -13.42 -22.03 -8.09
CA LEU A 39 -12.63 -22.27 -6.88
C LEU A 39 -12.59 -23.74 -6.45
N ALA A 40 -13.62 -24.53 -6.75
CA ALA A 40 -13.61 -25.97 -6.50
C ALA A 40 -12.46 -26.68 -7.25
N THR A 41 -12.03 -26.14 -8.40
CA THR A 41 -10.86 -26.67 -9.13
C THR A 41 -9.52 -26.18 -8.56
N VAL A 42 -9.53 -25.06 -7.82
CA VAL A 42 -8.35 -24.51 -7.12
C VAL A 42 -8.07 -25.28 -5.82
N GLY A 43 -9.07 -25.88 -5.19
CA GLY A 43 -8.93 -26.78 -4.05
C GLY A 43 -10.20 -26.86 -3.20
N GLU A 44 -10.14 -27.58 -2.09
CA GLU A 44 -11.23 -27.57 -1.10
C GLU A 44 -11.21 -26.27 -0.28
N GLY A 45 -12.36 -25.68 -0.02
CA GLY A 45 -12.43 -24.41 0.69
C GLY A 45 -13.86 -23.98 0.99
N ARG A 46 -13.98 -22.85 1.68
CA ARG A 46 -15.28 -22.22 1.93
C ARG A 46 -15.34 -20.92 1.14
N SER A 47 -16.36 -20.80 0.29
CA SER A 47 -16.83 -19.55 -0.30
C SER A 47 -18.21 -19.26 0.25
N ALA A 48 -18.53 -18.02 0.63
CA ALA A 48 -19.94 -17.62 0.58
C ALA A 48 -20.35 -17.51 -0.90
N ALA A 49 -21.59 -17.88 -1.22
CA ALA A 49 -22.16 -17.57 -2.52
C ALA A 49 -22.29 -16.04 -2.66
N ASP A 50 -22.17 -15.53 -3.88
CA ASP A 50 -22.52 -14.14 -4.23
C ASP A 50 -21.69 -13.01 -3.59
N VAL A 51 -20.42 -13.25 -3.24
CA VAL A 51 -19.57 -12.16 -2.74
C VAL A 51 -18.83 -11.44 -3.85
N ASP A 52 -19.04 -10.13 -3.90
CA ASP A 52 -18.33 -9.26 -4.82
C ASP A 52 -16.86 -9.03 -4.38
N PRO A 53 -15.92 -8.97 -5.34
CA PRO A 53 -14.49 -8.81 -5.08
C PRO A 53 -14.09 -7.44 -4.48
N TRP A 54 -15.02 -6.49 -4.40
CA TRP A 54 -14.81 -5.19 -3.74
C TRP A 54 -15.03 -5.21 -2.22
N GLU A 55 -15.70 -6.24 -1.68
CA GLU A 55 -16.04 -6.30 -0.26
C GLU A 55 -15.06 -7.14 0.56
N SER A 56 -14.33 -8.03 -0.12
CA SER A 56 -13.53 -9.04 0.53
C SER A 56 -12.37 -9.52 -0.34
N GLU A 57 -11.36 -10.06 0.32
CA GLU A 57 -10.19 -10.65 -0.33
C GLU A 57 -10.23 -12.18 -0.26
N LEU A 58 -9.70 -12.81 -1.31
CA LEU A 58 -9.53 -14.24 -1.43
C LEU A 58 -8.10 -14.62 -1.00
N TYR A 59 -8.01 -15.50 0.00
CA TYR A 59 -6.74 -16.07 0.44
C TYR A 59 -6.67 -17.55 0.08
N VAL A 60 -5.47 -18.00 -0.27
CA VAL A 60 -5.19 -19.37 -0.70
C VAL A 60 -3.97 -19.92 0.04
N ASN A 61 -3.87 -21.24 0.15
CA ASN A 61 -2.66 -21.90 0.66
C ASN A 61 -1.62 -22.12 -0.47
N ARG A 62 -0.48 -22.74 -0.14
CA ARG A 62 0.61 -22.95 -1.12
C ARG A 62 0.20 -23.84 -2.29
N ALA A 63 -0.57 -24.90 -2.03
CA ALA A 63 -1.02 -25.83 -3.06
C ALA A 63 -2.03 -25.19 -4.02
N ALA A 64 -3.03 -24.49 -3.47
CA ALA A 64 -4.03 -23.75 -4.24
C ALA A 64 -3.41 -22.63 -5.09
N ARG A 65 -2.41 -21.91 -4.55
CA ARG A 65 -1.63 -20.93 -5.32
C ARG A 65 -0.94 -21.54 -6.54
N ARG A 66 -0.29 -22.71 -6.39
CA ARG A 66 0.36 -23.41 -7.51
C ARG A 66 -0.66 -23.85 -8.55
N ARG A 67 -1.79 -24.41 -8.10
CA ARG A 67 -2.90 -24.77 -8.99
C ARG A 67 -3.44 -23.56 -9.76
N LEU A 68 -3.63 -22.42 -9.10
CA LEU A 68 -4.06 -21.19 -9.80
C LEU A 68 -3.05 -20.75 -10.88
N ALA A 69 -1.74 -20.88 -10.63
CA ALA A 69 -0.72 -20.59 -11.63
C ALA A 69 -0.78 -21.57 -12.82
N GLU A 70 -0.92 -22.86 -12.56
CA GLU A 70 -1.09 -23.91 -13.59
C GLU A 70 -2.35 -23.68 -14.44
N MET A 71 -3.51 -23.45 -13.80
CA MET A 71 -4.78 -23.16 -14.47
C MET A 71 -4.69 -21.95 -15.39
N THR A 72 -4.02 -20.89 -14.94
CA THR A 72 -3.88 -19.67 -15.73
C THR A 72 -2.81 -19.79 -16.82
N GLY A 73 -2.03 -20.88 -16.81
CA GLY A 73 -0.89 -21.07 -17.71
C GLY A 73 0.18 -20.00 -17.51
N ARG A 74 0.33 -19.48 -16.28
CA ARG A 74 1.26 -18.40 -15.95
C ARG A 74 2.35 -18.89 -15.01
N PRO A 75 3.60 -18.43 -15.17
CA PRO A 75 4.64 -18.63 -14.16
C PRO A 75 4.18 -18.10 -12.80
N LEU A 76 4.44 -18.89 -11.75
CA LEU A 76 4.01 -18.54 -10.38
C LEU A 76 4.58 -17.20 -9.92
N ASP A 77 5.84 -16.90 -10.27
CA ASP A 77 6.51 -15.64 -9.96
C ASP A 77 5.83 -14.44 -10.64
N GLN A 78 5.36 -14.61 -11.88
CA GLN A 78 4.59 -13.58 -12.59
C GLN A 78 3.27 -13.30 -11.87
N LEU A 79 2.58 -14.36 -11.45
CA LEU A 79 1.30 -14.24 -10.75
C LEU A 79 1.48 -13.59 -9.37
N MET A 80 2.50 -13.98 -8.60
CA MET A 80 2.82 -13.40 -7.28
C MET A 80 3.28 -11.94 -7.35
N ARG A 81 3.89 -11.52 -8.47
CA ARG A 81 4.22 -10.10 -8.70
C ARG A 81 2.97 -9.26 -8.90
N ALA A 82 1.99 -9.78 -9.65
CA ALA A 82 0.75 -9.06 -9.94
C ALA A 82 -0.24 -9.09 -8.77
N LEU A 83 -0.41 -10.25 -8.12
CA LEU A 83 -1.41 -10.48 -7.06
C LEU A 83 -0.71 -10.54 -5.70
N VAL A 84 -0.77 -9.44 -4.95
CA VAL A 84 -0.03 -9.29 -3.69
C VAL A 84 -0.43 -10.35 -2.66
N SER A 85 -1.73 -10.67 -2.58
CA SER A 85 -2.27 -11.65 -1.62
C SER A 85 -1.83 -13.10 -1.91
N LEU A 86 -1.08 -13.37 -2.99
CA LEU A 86 -0.46 -14.66 -3.26
C LEU A 86 0.98 -14.78 -2.75
N ARG A 87 1.53 -13.75 -2.11
CA ARG A 87 2.87 -13.80 -1.50
C ARG A 87 2.86 -14.63 -0.22
N ASP A 88 4.03 -15.13 0.17
CA ASP A 88 4.16 -16.11 1.25
C ASP A 88 3.62 -15.59 2.60
N GLU A 89 3.77 -14.29 2.87
CA GLU A 89 3.25 -13.62 4.07
C GLU A 89 1.71 -13.54 4.15
N HIS A 90 1.00 -13.85 3.06
CA HIS A 90 -0.46 -13.77 2.97
C HIS A 90 -1.13 -15.12 2.74
N LEU A 91 -0.36 -16.21 2.67
CA LEU A 91 -0.93 -17.52 2.46
C LEU A 91 -1.66 -18.04 3.69
N LEU A 92 -2.70 -18.82 3.42
CA LEU A 92 -3.32 -19.65 4.46
C LEU A 92 -2.30 -20.70 4.96
N PRO A 93 -2.40 -21.12 6.23
CA PRO A 93 -1.63 -22.23 6.75
C PRO A 93 -1.79 -23.50 5.91
N ASP A 94 -0.74 -24.32 5.82
CA ASP A 94 -0.79 -25.65 5.24
C ASP A 94 -1.03 -26.71 6.34
N GLY A 95 -1.52 -27.89 5.97
CA GLY A 95 -1.71 -29.02 6.90
C GLY A 95 -2.92 -29.89 6.57
N SER A 96 -3.06 -31.02 7.27
CA SER A 96 -4.23 -31.88 7.15
C SER A 96 -5.49 -31.13 7.60
N GLY A 97 -6.53 -31.09 6.76
CA GLY A 97 -7.77 -30.36 7.02
C GLY A 97 -7.69 -28.83 6.85
N ALA A 98 -6.52 -28.28 6.48
CA ALA A 98 -6.41 -26.85 6.17
C ALA A 98 -7.07 -26.55 4.82
N PRO A 99 -7.90 -25.50 4.72
CA PRO A 99 -8.57 -25.17 3.47
C PRO A 99 -7.56 -24.72 2.40
N GLY A 100 -7.75 -25.19 1.17
CA GLY A 100 -7.06 -24.71 -0.03
C GLY A 100 -7.30 -23.22 -0.27
N TYR A 101 -8.51 -22.75 -0.03
CA TYR A 101 -8.87 -21.35 -0.11
C TYR A 101 -9.92 -20.96 0.93
N LYS A 102 -10.03 -19.68 1.24
CA LYS A 102 -11.14 -19.15 2.03
C LYS A 102 -11.52 -17.75 1.57
N TRP A 103 -12.84 -17.51 1.46
CA TRP A 103 -13.48 -16.28 0.98
C TRP A 103 -14.96 -16.27 1.46
N PRO A 104 -15.60 -15.14 1.83
CA PRO A 104 -15.08 -13.81 2.06
C PRO A 104 -14.12 -13.71 3.25
N TRP A 105 -13.07 -12.90 3.12
CA TRP A 105 -12.35 -12.32 4.24
C TRP A 105 -12.30 -10.82 4.14
N ARG A 106 -12.40 -10.13 5.27
CA ARG A 106 -11.85 -8.77 5.35
C ARG A 106 -10.35 -8.86 5.03
N PRO A 107 -9.80 -7.97 4.18
CA PRO A 107 -8.37 -7.95 3.92
C PRO A 107 -7.57 -7.95 5.24
N HIS A 108 -6.70 -8.94 5.42
CA HIS A 108 -5.83 -9.02 6.61
C HIS A 108 -4.83 -7.86 6.66
N SER A 109 -4.50 -7.31 5.50
CA SER A 109 -3.59 -6.18 5.34
C SER A 109 -3.98 -5.35 4.12
N GLY A 110 -3.83 -4.04 4.22
CA GLY A 110 -4.21 -3.11 3.16
C GLY A 110 -5.71 -2.96 2.96
N PHE A 111 -6.07 -2.33 1.85
CA PHE A 111 -7.42 -1.91 1.51
C PHE A 111 -7.72 -2.24 0.05
N LEU A 112 -8.97 -2.62 -0.21
CA LEU A 112 -9.50 -2.78 -1.55
C LEU A 112 -9.89 -1.42 -2.09
N VAL A 113 -9.20 -0.96 -3.13
CA VAL A 113 -9.49 0.30 -3.81
C VAL A 113 -9.72 0.05 -5.28
N ARG A 114 -10.57 0.85 -5.91
CA ARG A 114 -10.83 0.70 -7.34
C ARG A 114 -9.57 1.00 -8.15
N GLY A 115 -9.29 0.16 -9.14
CA GLY A 115 -8.23 0.37 -10.12
C GLY A 115 -8.61 1.42 -11.17
N CYS A 116 -7.60 2.05 -11.78
CA CYS A 116 -7.85 3.00 -12.86
C CYS A 116 -8.32 2.25 -14.12
N ALA A 117 -9.59 2.45 -14.50
CA ALA A 117 -10.20 1.81 -15.68
C ALA A 117 -9.42 2.07 -16.98
N LEU A 118 -8.80 3.25 -17.15
CA LEU A 118 -7.96 3.53 -18.32
C LEU A 118 -6.64 2.75 -18.33
N CYS A 119 -6.06 2.48 -17.16
CA CYS A 119 -4.90 1.59 -17.05
C CYS A 119 -5.28 0.14 -17.32
N ALA A 120 -6.43 -0.31 -16.82
CA ALA A 120 -6.97 -1.63 -17.06
C ALA A 120 -7.28 -1.85 -18.55
N ALA A 121 -7.96 -0.89 -19.18
CA ALA A 121 -8.32 -0.94 -20.60
C ALA A 121 -7.09 -1.04 -21.51
N ARG A 122 -5.99 -0.34 -21.20
CA ARG A 122 -4.72 -0.47 -21.95
C ARG A 122 -4.12 -1.88 -21.88
N ARG A 123 -4.51 -2.69 -20.89
CA ARG A 123 -4.12 -4.10 -20.75
C ARG A 123 -5.17 -5.06 -21.32
N GLY A 124 -6.21 -4.56 -21.99
CA GLY A 124 -7.30 -5.38 -22.52
C GLY A 124 -8.33 -5.80 -21.47
N VAL A 125 -8.40 -5.07 -20.34
CA VAL A 125 -9.34 -5.34 -19.24
C VAL A 125 -10.41 -4.26 -19.22
N LEU A 126 -11.65 -4.64 -19.50
CA LEU A 126 -12.79 -3.72 -19.54
C LEU A 126 -13.64 -3.77 -18.25
N ASP A 127 -13.59 -4.88 -17.53
CA ASP A 127 -14.29 -5.04 -16.26
C ASP A 127 -13.65 -4.16 -15.16
N PRO A 128 -14.43 -3.73 -14.15
CA PRO A 128 -13.87 -3.12 -12.95
C PRO A 128 -12.80 -4.01 -12.32
N VAL A 129 -11.69 -3.39 -11.91
CA VAL A 129 -10.59 -4.08 -11.24
C VAL A 129 -10.47 -3.51 -9.84
N TRP A 130 -10.33 -4.39 -8.84
CA TRP A 130 -10.03 -4.00 -7.48
C TRP A 130 -8.57 -4.26 -7.18
N LEU A 131 -7.90 -3.25 -6.65
CA LEU A 131 -6.51 -3.33 -6.23
C LEU A 131 -6.45 -3.50 -4.73
N ILE A 132 -5.50 -4.31 -4.24
CA ILE A 132 -5.13 -4.31 -2.84
C ILE A 132 -3.96 -3.34 -2.63
N ARG A 133 -4.16 -2.30 -1.80
CA ARG A 133 -3.20 -1.21 -1.57
C ARG A 133 -2.93 -1.00 -0.09
N PRO A 134 -1.74 -0.52 0.31
CA PRO A 134 -1.44 -0.28 1.72
C PRO A 134 -2.34 0.80 2.35
N ASP A 135 -2.76 1.79 1.56
CA ASP A 135 -3.58 2.91 2.00
C ASP A 135 -4.99 2.83 1.38
N PRO A 136 -6.03 3.41 2.01
CA PRO A 136 -7.40 3.38 1.51
C PRO A 136 -7.65 4.27 0.28
N TRP A 137 -6.57 4.66 -0.42
CA TRP A 137 -6.64 5.41 -1.66
C TRP A 137 -5.53 5.01 -2.65
N HIS A 138 -5.74 5.34 -3.91
CA HIS A 138 -4.80 5.18 -5.00
C HIS A 138 -4.91 6.35 -5.97
N ILE A 139 -3.78 7.03 -6.24
CA ILE A 139 -3.70 8.07 -7.26
C ILE A 139 -3.05 7.51 -8.52
N CYS A 140 -3.81 7.51 -9.61
CA CYS A 140 -3.29 7.23 -10.93
C CYS A 140 -2.65 8.49 -11.52
N VAL A 141 -1.35 8.67 -11.30
CA VAL A 141 -0.58 9.81 -11.84
C VAL A 141 -0.59 9.93 -13.37
N ARG A 142 -0.84 8.82 -14.06
CA ARG A 142 -0.85 8.77 -15.53
C ARG A 142 -2.14 9.35 -16.11
N HIS A 143 -3.28 9.07 -15.48
CA HIS A 143 -4.59 9.52 -15.97
C HIS A 143 -5.19 10.63 -15.12
N GLY A 144 -4.47 11.09 -14.08
CA GLY A 144 -4.93 12.18 -13.23
C GLY A 144 -6.16 11.83 -12.40
N ARG A 145 -6.26 10.60 -11.87
CA ARG A 145 -7.47 10.14 -11.15
C ARG A 145 -7.15 9.68 -9.74
N PHE A 146 -7.96 10.11 -8.78
CA PHE A 146 -7.96 9.58 -7.42
C PHE A 146 -9.05 8.53 -7.27
N HIS A 147 -8.66 7.39 -6.73
CA HIS A 147 -9.53 6.27 -6.39
C HIS A 147 -9.43 6.02 -4.89
N ASP A 148 -10.52 5.63 -4.27
CA ASP A 148 -10.60 5.26 -2.87
C ASP A 148 -11.34 3.92 -2.70
N THR A 149 -11.70 3.58 -1.46
CA THR A 149 -12.51 2.40 -1.17
C THR A 149 -14.02 2.65 -1.37
N SER A 150 -14.42 3.77 -1.98
CA SER A 150 -15.83 4.07 -2.26
C SER A 150 -16.43 3.02 -3.19
N ARG A 151 -17.66 2.63 -2.87
CA ARG A 151 -18.47 1.66 -3.61
C ARG A 151 -19.49 2.32 -4.53
N ASP A 152 -19.49 3.65 -4.61
CA ASP A 152 -20.42 4.37 -5.46
C ASP A 152 -19.96 4.34 -6.91
N ASP A 153 -20.61 3.51 -7.73
CA ASP A 153 -20.37 3.43 -9.17
C ASP A 153 -20.73 4.72 -9.92
N ARG A 154 -21.53 5.62 -9.33
CA ARG A 154 -21.84 6.93 -9.94
C ARG A 154 -20.65 7.87 -9.91
N VAL A 155 -19.79 7.74 -8.88
CA VAL A 155 -18.58 8.55 -8.72
C VAL A 155 -17.37 7.65 -8.46
N PRO A 156 -16.93 6.89 -9.49
CA PRO A 156 -15.92 5.83 -9.36
C PRO A 156 -14.49 6.37 -9.18
N PHE A 157 -14.29 7.67 -9.40
CA PHE A 157 -13.03 8.38 -9.17
C PHE A 157 -13.28 9.89 -9.02
N ILE A 158 -12.28 10.59 -8.48
CA ILE A 158 -12.21 12.06 -8.51
C ILE A 158 -11.19 12.46 -9.59
N ASP A 159 -11.61 13.32 -10.52
CA ASP A 159 -10.71 13.90 -11.52
C ASP A 159 -9.78 14.93 -10.87
N LEU A 160 -8.48 14.76 -11.09
CA LEU A 160 -7.42 15.61 -10.56
C LEU A 160 -6.91 16.62 -11.60
N SER A 161 -7.53 16.70 -12.78
CA SER A 161 -7.22 17.76 -13.74
C SER A 161 -7.26 19.19 -13.15
N PRO A 162 -8.18 19.54 -12.20
CA PRO A 162 -8.16 20.85 -11.56
C PRO A 162 -7.07 21.02 -10.49
N GLY A 163 -6.41 19.93 -10.08
CA GLY A 163 -5.46 19.88 -8.97
C GLY A 163 -4.08 19.35 -9.39
N PRO A 164 -3.35 20.00 -10.33
CA PRO A 164 -2.07 19.48 -10.82
C PRO A 164 -1.00 19.39 -9.72
N HIS A 165 -1.11 20.21 -8.66
CA HIS A 165 -0.21 20.16 -7.50
C HIS A 165 -0.31 18.83 -6.74
N VAL A 166 -1.49 18.18 -6.70
CA VAL A 166 -1.67 16.86 -6.10
C VAL A 166 -0.95 15.79 -6.92
N LEU A 167 -1.03 15.85 -8.25
CA LEU A 167 -0.31 14.93 -9.13
C LEU A 167 1.21 15.09 -9.02
N GLN A 168 1.69 16.32 -8.88
CA GLN A 168 3.09 16.59 -8.62
C GLN A 168 3.54 16.03 -7.26
N ALA A 169 2.70 16.19 -6.23
CA ALA A 169 2.94 15.62 -4.91
C ALA A 169 3.00 14.10 -4.95
N GLU A 170 2.07 13.43 -5.62
CA GLU A 170 2.09 11.97 -5.76
C GLU A 170 3.33 11.49 -6.53
N ARG A 171 3.74 12.17 -7.60
CA ARG A 171 5.00 11.82 -8.30
C ARG A 171 6.21 11.94 -7.38
N ARG A 172 6.27 12.96 -6.54
CA ARG A 172 7.33 13.14 -5.53
C ARG A 172 7.26 12.04 -4.47
N ARG A 173 6.06 11.69 -3.98
CA ARG A 173 5.83 10.56 -3.06
C ARG A 173 6.35 9.25 -3.65
N LEU A 174 6.01 8.95 -4.90
CA LEU A 174 6.46 7.74 -5.60
C LEU A 174 7.97 7.70 -5.76
N ARG A 175 8.65 8.83 -5.98
CA ARG A 175 10.12 8.90 -6.00
C ARG A 175 10.74 8.61 -4.63
N LEU A 176 10.18 9.18 -3.57
CA LEU A 176 10.63 8.91 -2.20
C LEU A 176 10.47 7.43 -1.85
N VAL A 177 9.28 6.87 -2.07
CA VAL A 177 9.01 5.43 -1.82
C VAL A 177 9.87 4.53 -2.71
N GLY A 178 10.11 4.95 -3.97
CA GLY A 178 10.98 4.22 -4.90
C GLY A 178 12.46 4.20 -4.51
N SER A 179 12.89 5.08 -3.59
CA SER A 179 14.26 5.09 -3.07
C SER A 179 14.49 4.05 -1.96
N GLY A 180 13.43 3.36 -1.51
CA GLY A 180 13.51 2.24 -0.58
C GLY A 180 12.55 2.34 0.60
N PRO A 181 12.63 1.38 1.55
CA PRO A 181 11.70 1.26 2.68
C PRO A 181 11.63 2.51 3.56
N VAL A 182 12.77 3.19 3.78
CA VAL A 182 12.85 4.42 4.56
C VAL A 182 12.00 5.53 3.95
N GLY A 183 11.98 5.67 2.63
CA GLY A 183 11.15 6.68 1.98
C GLY A 183 9.65 6.50 2.24
N ARG A 184 9.20 5.27 2.44
CA ARG A 184 7.82 4.97 2.82
C ARG A 184 7.53 5.31 4.28
N LEU A 185 8.46 4.99 5.18
CA LEU A 185 8.37 5.39 6.59
C LEU A 185 8.28 6.91 6.73
N LEU A 186 9.13 7.66 6.02
CA LEU A 186 9.12 9.11 6.06
C LEU A 186 7.81 9.73 5.54
N VAL A 187 7.19 9.11 4.54
CA VAL A 187 5.85 9.55 4.08
C VAL A 187 4.80 9.27 5.16
N ALA A 188 4.85 8.11 5.82
CA ALA A 188 3.95 7.77 6.91
C ALA A 188 4.14 8.72 8.11
N ASP A 189 5.37 8.93 8.55
CA ASP A 189 5.74 9.87 9.61
C ASP A 189 5.29 11.30 9.29
N ALA A 190 5.38 11.72 8.03
CA ALA A 190 4.89 13.03 7.62
C ALA A 190 3.37 13.16 7.76
N PHE A 191 2.58 12.13 7.41
CA PHE A 191 1.14 12.10 7.72
C PHE A 191 0.90 12.07 9.24
N GLY A 192 1.75 11.36 9.99
CA GLY A 192 1.80 11.42 11.45
C GLY A 192 1.94 12.83 11.99
N VAL A 193 2.97 13.56 11.55
CA VAL A 193 3.22 14.96 11.92
C VAL A 193 2.03 15.86 11.58
N LEU A 194 1.41 15.68 10.41
CA LEU A 194 0.22 16.47 10.03
C LEU A 194 -1.00 16.23 10.94
N SER A 195 -1.01 15.11 11.67
CA SER A 195 -2.09 14.75 12.59
C SER A 195 -1.89 15.34 14.00
N HIS A 196 -0.81 16.10 14.20
CA HIS A 196 -0.56 16.81 15.45
C HIS A 196 -1.66 17.85 15.74
N GLY A 197 -2.19 17.85 16.96
CA GLY A 197 -3.36 18.66 17.34
C GLY A 197 -3.21 20.17 17.10
N ALA A 198 -1.99 20.71 17.18
CA ALA A 198 -1.72 22.13 16.94
C ALA A 198 -1.93 22.60 15.49
N LEU A 199 -2.04 21.68 14.52
CA LEU A 199 -2.16 22.03 13.10
C LEU A 199 -3.61 22.21 12.64
N HIS A 200 -4.60 21.74 13.40
CA HIS A 200 -6.03 21.80 13.04
C HIS A 200 -6.34 21.32 11.61
N LEU A 201 -5.56 20.37 11.10
CA LEU A 201 -5.78 19.77 9.77
C LEU A 201 -6.75 18.60 9.85
N PRO A 202 -7.46 18.28 8.75
CA PRO A 202 -8.28 17.07 8.70
C PRO A 202 -7.40 15.83 8.90
N ARG A 203 -7.89 14.86 9.65
CA ARG A 203 -7.24 13.53 9.75
C ARG A 203 -7.53 12.71 8.50
N LEU A 204 -6.67 11.75 8.18
CA LEU A 204 -7.03 10.74 7.18
C LEU A 204 -8.27 9.99 7.64
N GLY A 205 -9.20 9.68 6.74
CA GLY A 205 -10.48 9.09 7.14
C GLY A 205 -11.60 10.10 7.39
N SER A 206 -11.31 11.37 7.68
CA SER A 206 -12.34 12.40 7.96
C SER A 206 -13.21 12.76 6.75
N GLY A 207 -12.77 12.42 5.54
CA GLY A 207 -13.54 12.59 4.31
C GLY A 207 -12.82 12.01 3.10
N ARG A 208 -13.55 11.84 1.98
CA ARG A 208 -13.05 11.26 0.71
C ARG A 208 -11.84 12.03 0.14
N THR A 209 -11.81 13.35 0.33
CA THR A 209 -10.77 14.23 -0.21
C THR A 209 -9.62 14.49 0.76
N ALA A 210 -9.70 14.03 2.02
CA ALA A 210 -8.66 14.30 3.02
C ALA A 210 -7.24 13.95 2.53
N PRO A 211 -7.00 12.80 1.88
CA PRO A 211 -5.67 12.51 1.32
C PRO A 211 -5.20 13.53 0.28
N LEU A 212 -6.11 14.10 -0.53
CA LEU A 212 -5.79 15.09 -1.57
C LEU A 212 -5.30 16.41 -0.96
N HIS A 213 -5.88 16.83 0.16
CA HIS A 213 -5.48 18.04 0.88
C HIS A 213 -4.13 17.86 1.59
N LEU A 214 -3.92 16.69 2.21
CA LEU A 214 -2.75 16.44 3.05
C LEU A 214 -1.50 16.06 2.24
N LEU A 215 -1.66 15.33 1.13
CA LEU A 215 -0.54 14.75 0.38
C LEU A 215 0.52 15.78 -0.07
N PRO A 216 0.17 16.95 -0.64
CA PRO A 216 1.17 17.96 -0.99
C PRO A 216 2.02 18.43 0.18
N ILE A 217 1.39 18.60 1.35
CA ILE A 217 2.07 19.04 2.57
C ILE A 217 2.93 17.89 3.13
N ALA A 218 2.38 16.68 3.21
CA ALA A 218 3.06 15.49 3.71
C ALA A 218 4.34 15.21 2.92
N VAL A 219 4.29 15.30 1.60
CA VAL A 219 5.47 15.04 0.75
C VAL A 219 6.54 16.12 0.91
N ARG A 220 6.13 17.38 1.12
CA ARG A 220 7.08 18.47 1.42
C ARG A 220 7.78 18.22 2.75
N ILE A 221 7.05 17.79 3.78
CA ILE A 221 7.60 17.43 5.09
C ILE A 221 8.53 16.21 4.96
N ALA A 222 8.07 15.13 4.34
CA ALA A 222 8.86 13.92 4.15
C ALA A 222 10.19 14.19 3.43
N SER A 223 10.20 15.12 2.47
CA SER A 223 11.44 15.55 1.79
C SER A 223 12.41 16.27 2.75
N ARG A 224 11.91 17.06 3.71
CA ARG A 224 12.75 17.69 4.75
C ARG A 224 13.25 16.68 5.78
N MET A 225 12.41 15.71 6.16
CA MET A 225 12.81 14.60 7.02
C MET A 225 13.87 13.70 6.36
N ALA A 226 13.75 13.45 5.05
CA ALA A 226 14.68 12.59 4.30
C ALA A 226 16.13 13.06 4.39
N PHE A 227 16.37 14.37 4.35
CA PHE A 227 17.72 14.91 4.52
C PHE A 227 18.32 14.54 5.89
N LEU A 228 17.55 14.72 6.96
CA LEU A 228 17.98 14.41 8.32
C LEU A 228 18.19 12.89 8.48
N GLU A 229 17.22 12.10 8.04
CA GLU A 229 17.23 10.64 8.18
C GLU A 229 18.36 9.99 7.38
N GLN A 230 18.65 10.50 6.18
CA GLN A 230 19.80 10.04 5.41
C GLN A 230 21.11 10.23 6.18
N ARG A 231 21.35 11.43 6.72
CA ARG A 231 22.56 11.72 7.52
C ARG A 231 22.62 10.86 8.78
N ARG A 232 21.46 10.63 9.40
CA ARG A 232 21.33 9.79 10.60
C ARG A 232 21.69 8.34 10.31
N LEU A 233 21.12 7.74 9.27
CA LEU A 233 21.39 6.35 8.86
C LEU A 233 22.80 6.16 8.30
N GLU A 234 23.42 7.22 7.78
CA GLU A 234 24.85 7.24 7.42
C GLU A 234 25.79 7.40 8.64
N HIS A 235 25.27 7.53 9.86
CA HIS A 235 26.03 7.84 11.09
C HIS A 235 26.83 9.16 11.00
N ARG A 236 26.32 10.13 10.23
CA ARG A 236 26.97 11.43 9.99
C ARG A 236 26.26 12.59 10.65
N LEU A 237 25.05 12.39 11.17
CA LEU A 237 24.25 13.44 11.78
C LEU A 237 24.88 13.90 13.10
N ARG A 238 25.32 15.17 13.14
CA ARG A 238 25.84 15.80 14.35
C ARG A 238 24.74 16.52 15.14
N PRO A 239 24.89 16.70 16.47
CA PRO A 239 23.89 17.40 17.29
C PRO A 239 23.60 18.85 16.83
N ASP A 240 24.62 19.57 16.37
CA ASP A 240 24.49 20.94 15.86
C ASP A 240 23.78 20.99 14.49
N GLU A 241 23.97 19.98 13.64
CA GLU A 241 23.22 19.83 12.39
C GLU A 241 21.74 19.53 12.66
N HIS A 242 21.46 18.72 13.69
CA HIS A 242 20.09 18.44 14.13
C HIS A 242 19.38 19.71 14.61
N GLN A 243 20.06 20.55 15.41
CA GLN A 243 19.52 21.85 15.85
C GLN A 243 19.27 22.81 14.68
N ARG A 244 20.26 22.97 13.79
CA ARG A 244 20.14 23.83 12.60
C ARG A 244 19.00 23.38 11.67
N TRP A 245 18.81 22.08 11.52
CA TRP A 245 17.68 21.53 10.77
C TRP A 245 16.33 21.94 11.40
N ARG A 246 16.19 21.87 12.73
CA ARG A 246 14.96 22.30 13.42
C ARG A 246 14.65 23.78 13.17
N GLU A 247 15.64 24.64 13.35
CA GLU A 247 15.50 26.09 13.12
C GLU A 247 15.12 26.40 11.66
N GLN A 248 15.72 25.70 10.69
CA GLN A 248 15.40 25.88 9.28
C GLN A 248 13.98 25.42 8.95
N VAL A 249 13.56 24.27 9.48
CA VAL A 249 12.22 23.73 9.28
C VAL A 249 11.14 24.65 9.84
N GLU A 250 11.38 25.22 11.02
CA GLU A 250 10.47 26.18 11.64
C GLU A 250 10.33 27.46 10.80
N LYS A 251 11.44 28.00 10.30
CA LYS A 251 11.45 29.15 9.38
C LYS A 251 10.71 28.86 8.07
N ASP A 252 10.93 27.70 7.49
CA ASP A 252 10.39 27.34 6.17
C ASP A 252 8.91 26.96 6.20
N LEU A 253 8.47 26.28 7.28
CA LEU A 253 7.17 25.63 7.35
C LEU A 253 6.24 26.22 8.42
N GLY A 254 6.75 27.15 9.23
CA GLY A 254 6.02 27.82 10.30
C GLY A 254 6.15 27.12 11.65
N TRP A 255 5.92 27.91 12.70
CA TRP A 255 6.05 27.51 14.11
C TRP A 255 5.30 26.22 14.46
N GLN A 256 4.01 26.12 14.10
CA GLN A 256 3.18 24.97 14.47
C GLN A 256 3.71 23.65 13.90
N LEU A 257 4.20 23.67 12.66
CA LEU A 257 4.78 22.48 12.04
C LEU A 257 6.19 22.20 12.57
N GLY A 258 6.94 23.26 12.89
CA GLY A 258 8.22 23.16 13.61
C GLY A 258 8.08 22.41 14.93
N MET A 259 7.06 22.71 15.75
CA MET A 259 6.79 21.99 17.00
C MET A 259 6.50 20.50 16.77
N ALA A 260 5.63 20.17 15.81
CA ALA A 260 5.29 18.78 15.50
C ALA A 260 6.51 18.00 14.96
N LEU A 261 7.34 18.65 14.14
CA LEU A 261 8.59 18.07 13.64
C LEU A 261 9.67 17.94 14.70
N ALA A 262 9.72 18.85 15.66
CA ALA A 262 10.61 18.75 16.80
C ALA A 262 10.27 17.50 17.63
N ALA A 263 8.99 17.24 17.89
CA ALA A 263 8.55 16.01 18.59
C ALA A 263 8.90 14.74 17.81
N TRP A 264 8.69 14.71 16.49
CA TRP A 264 9.14 13.60 15.64
C TRP A 264 10.67 13.41 15.74
N SER A 265 11.45 14.49 15.63
CA SER A 265 12.91 14.42 15.62
C SER A 265 13.51 13.87 16.93
N GLN A 266 12.83 14.03 18.07
CA GLN A 266 13.25 13.44 19.34
C GLN A 266 13.25 11.90 19.30
N GLN A 267 12.40 11.29 18.48
CA GLN A 267 12.39 9.84 18.27
C GLN A 267 13.49 9.37 17.30
N HIS A 268 14.12 10.30 16.58
CA HIS A 268 15.17 10.04 15.59
C HIS A 268 16.53 10.60 16.05
N PRO A 269 17.04 10.25 17.25
CA PRO A 269 18.32 10.76 17.72
C PRO A 269 19.48 10.24 16.83
N PRO A 270 20.64 10.92 16.83
CA PRO A 270 21.83 10.45 16.15
C PRO A 270 22.18 9.00 16.52
N LEU A 271 22.43 8.16 15.51
CA LEU A 271 22.80 6.76 15.72
C LEU A 271 24.28 6.66 16.12
N ARG A 272 24.56 5.89 17.19
CA ARG A 272 25.94 5.55 17.55
C ARG A 272 26.57 4.75 16.41
N ARG A 273 27.78 5.13 16.00
CA ARG A 273 28.52 4.43 14.95
C ARG A 273 28.87 3.01 15.45
N PRO A 274 28.52 1.94 14.71
CA PRO A 274 28.96 0.60 15.06
C PRO A 274 30.49 0.54 14.98
N GLN A 275 31.15 0.00 16.01
CA GLN A 275 32.62 -0.11 16.05
C GLN A 275 33.18 -1.02 14.95
N THR A 276 32.34 -1.84 14.30
CA THR A 276 32.73 -2.90 13.34
C THR A 276 32.06 -2.79 11.96
N ALA A 277 31.49 -1.63 11.59
CA ALA A 277 30.78 -1.52 10.31
C ALA A 277 31.74 -1.59 9.09
N CYS A 278 31.64 -2.70 8.35
CA CYS A 278 32.31 -2.88 7.06
C CYS A 278 31.74 -1.89 6.02
N PRO A 279 32.55 -1.12 5.28
CA PRO A 279 32.11 0.05 4.50
C PRO A 279 31.27 -0.24 3.23
N GLN A 280 30.83 -1.49 3.00
CA GLN A 280 30.27 -1.90 1.70
C GLN A 280 28.74 -1.81 1.54
N GLN A 281 27.94 -1.53 2.58
CA GLN A 281 26.47 -1.47 2.47
C GLN A 281 25.90 -0.05 2.37
N ARG A 282 26.43 0.79 1.47
CA ARG A 282 25.95 2.17 1.28
C ARG A 282 24.63 2.31 0.52
N TRP A 283 24.15 1.27 -0.17
CA TRP A 283 23.15 1.44 -1.23
C TRP A 283 21.73 1.00 -0.90
N GLN A 284 21.48 0.51 0.31
CA GLN A 284 20.13 0.23 0.80
C GLN A 284 20.08 0.59 2.28
N LEU A 285 19.85 1.87 2.58
CA LEU A 285 19.66 2.33 3.96
C LEU A 285 18.49 1.52 4.56
N ARG A 286 18.83 0.62 5.48
CA ARG A 286 17.84 -0.15 6.21
C ARG A 286 17.17 0.74 7.25
N PRO A 287 15.89 0.50 7.56
CA PRO A 287 15.25 1.12 8.72
C PRO A 287 16.11 0.91 9.97
N ALA A 288 16.12 1.92 10.83
CA ALA A 288 16.64 1.85 12.18
C ALA A 288 15.58 2.37 13.14
N ALA A 289 15.73 2.09 14.44
CA ALA A 289 14.85 2.60 15.50
C ALA A 289 14.50 4.08 15.25
N PRO A 290 13.25 4.53 15.41
CA PRO A 290 12.15 3.80 16.06
C PRO A 290 11.52 2.72 15.16
N HIS A 291 11.89 2.68 13.87
CA HIS A 291 11.31 1.76 12.89
C HIS A 291 12.10 0.44 12.83
N THR A 292 11.42 -0.69 13.04
CA THR A 292 12.04 -2.02 13.01
C THR A 292 11.83 -2.75 11.69
N ASP A 293 10.68 -2.52 11.06
CA ASP A 293 10.22 -3.21 9.88
C ASP A 293 9.34 -2.29 9.02
N VAL A 294 9.13 -2.68 7.76
CA VAL A 294 8.27 -1.94 6.82
C VAL A 294 7.40 -2.94 6.03
N PRO A 295 6.39 -3.56 6.65
CA PRO A 295 5.56 -4.55 6.00
C PRO A 295 4.92 -3.98 4.73
N ALA A 296 5.00 -4.69 3.60
CA ALA A 296 4.63 -4.17 2.28
C ALA A 296 3.20 -3.59 2.20
N MET A 297 2.27 -4.12 3.02
CA MET A 297 0.86 -3.73 3.05
C MET A 297 0.42 -2.95 4.29
N ALA A 298 1.37 -2.56 5.16
CA ALA A 298 1.06 -1.70 6.30
C ALA A 298 0.65 -0.28 5.84
N SER A 299 -0.45 0.21 6.39
CA SER A 299 -0.95 1.55 6.10
C SER A 299 -0.08 2.64 6.73
N VAL A 300 -0.27 3.90 6.31
CA VAL A 300 0.45 5.03 6.92
C VAL A 300 0.31 5.11 8.46
N ASP A 301 -0.85 4.77 9.03
CA ASP A 301 -1.06 4.77 10.48
C ASP A 301 -0.35 3.62 11.21
N LYS A 302 -0.07 2.52 10.50
CA LYS A 302 0.69 1.37 11.03
C LYS A 302 2.21 1.59 10.94
N LEU A 303 2.65 2.45 10.02
CA LEU A 303 4.07 2.69 9.73
C LEU A 303 4.65 3.90 10.44
N THR A 304 3.83 4.86 10.83
CA THR A 304 4.29 6.09 11.48
C THR A 304 4.84 5.80 12.88
N CYS A 305 5.94 6.44 13.26
CA CYS A 305 6.42 6.45 14.66
C CYS A 305 5.74 7.56 15.50
N ALA A 306 5.03 8.46 14.84
CA ALA A 306 4.31 9.54 15.51
C ALA A 306 3.26 8.99 16.50
N THR A 307 3.23 9.55 17.71
CA THR A 307 2.38 9.06 18.82
C THR A 307 0.92 9.53 18.76
N TRP A 308 0.58 10.34 17.76
CA TRP A 308 -0.76 10.90 17.56
C TRP A 308 -1.60 10.06 16.59
N GLU A 309 -2.92 10.13 16.76
CA GLU A 309 -3.88 9.41 15.90
C GLU A 309 -3.91 10.00 14.48
N VAL A 310 -3.42 9.23 13.52
CA VAL A 310 -3.39 9.62 12.10
C VAL A 310 -4.73 9.48 11.41
N LEU A 311 -5.50 8.47 11.82
CA LEU A 311 -6.83 8.21 11.30
C LEU A 311 -7.90 8.90 12.16
N ALA A 312 -8.98 9.33 11.53
CA ALA A 312 -10.18 9.78 12.21
C ALA A 312 -10.86 8.59 12.94
N PRO A 313 -11.40 8.79 14.15
CA PRO A 313 -12.02 7.74 14.96
C PRO A 313 -13.45 7.35 14.51
N GLU A 314 -14.10 8.15 13.65
CA GLU A 314 -15.49 7.92 13.24
C GLU A 314 -15.69 6.71 12.30
N LYS A 315 -16.94 6.24 12.20
CA LYS A 315 -17.37 5.22 11.23
C LYS A 315 -16.85 5.61 9.85
N ARG A 316 -15.88 4.83 9.37
CA ARG A 316 -15.06 5.20 8.23
C ARG A 316 -15.96 5.39 7.01
N PRO A 317 -15.81 6.47 6.22
CA PRO A 317 -16.30 6.45 4.84
C PRO A 317 -15.57 5.38 3.99
N TYR A 318 -14.56 4.73 4.56
CA TYR A 318 -13.69 3.77 3.91
C TYR A 318 -13.80 2.31 4.40
N GLY A 319 -14.77 1.98 5.27
CA GLY A 319 -15.03 0.62 5.78
C GLY A 319 -14.99 0.46 7.30
#